data_AF-A0A9W9Y8N9-F1
#
_entry.id   AF-A0A9W9Y8N9-F1
#
_cell.length_a   1.000
_cell.length_b   1.000
_cell.length_c   1.000
_cell.angle_alpha   90.00
_cell.angle_beta   90.00
_cell.angle_gamma   90.00
#
_symmetry.space_group_name_H-M   'P 1'
#
loop_
_entity.id
_entity.type
_entity.pdbx_description
1 polymer ?
#
loop_
_entity_poly.entity_id
_entity_poly.type
_entity_poly.pdbx_seq_one_letter_code
_entity_poly.pdbx_strand_id
1 'polypeptide(L)'
;METERPSARLANEHRRTMDGWDNRSLKTDCVCSTAQRTHLVSEVFFSKYVLSYSASVFTKYSRFPCQEDTINEWFTHSTDDVPRDQAVNIINIDKDGQTRKCYKTQNQVDGFPLPLKDDEEFEIFLHGTSHEYAEDIIENGIDLRRGKKEQDFSDGDGFYLGKNFDEAFKWTGTRRHSSSAVLVFRVKTSELRGDNNENGYDLQDPRNKIKKEWQEVVSQFRYGKQYPHRRKFRRDLDKNYQFIEGPMASVSPNKPPSRFPVQKDGTYQLCVRNDNCAKLFDRCLHSVVFFGDK
;
A
#
# COMPACT_ATOMS: atom_id res chain seq x y z
N MET A 1 -27.27 70.12 -11.20
CA MET A 1 -27.15 69.85 -9.75
C MET A 1 -26.58 68.44 -9.59
N GLU A 2 -25.26 68.19 -9.67
CA GLU A 2 -24.11 69.06 -9.34
C GLU A 2 -24.18 69.61 -7.90
N THR A 3 -23.15 69.57 -7.05
CA THR A 3 -21.77 68.99 -7.12
C THR A 3 -21.52 68.11 -5.85
N GLU A 4 -20.35 67.60 -5.42
CA GLU A 4 -18.94 67.71 -5.87
C GLU A 4 -18.07 66.52 -5.36
N ARG A 5 -16.75 66.60 -5.63
CA ARG A 5 -15.66 66.04 -4.81
C ARG A 5 -14.58 67.13 -4.67
N PRO A 6 -13.82 67.14 -3.56
CA PRO A 6 -12.35 67.17 -3.69
C PRO A 6 -11.68 66.13 -2.77
N SER A 7 -10.53 65.49 -3.03
CA SER A 7 -9.35 65.72 -3.89
C SER A 7 -8.24 66.61 -3.33
N ALA A 8 -7.22 65.98 -2.73
CA ALA A 8 -5.76 66.27 -2.78
C ALA A 8 -5.07 65.71 -1.51
N ARG A 9 -3.75 65.46 -1.38
CA ARG A 9 -2.57 65.04 -2.20
C ARG A 9 -1.33 65.51 -1.39
N LEU A 10 -0.17 64.86 -1.61
CA LEU A 10 1.17 65.17 -1.04
C LEU A 10 1.34 64.75 0.44
N ALA A 11 2.28 63.88 0.87
CA ALA A 11 3.68 63.55 0.50
C ALA A 11 4.73 64.35 1.30
N ASN A 12 5.60 63.63 2.02
CA ASN A 12 6.97 64.08 2.30
C ASN A 12 7.89 62.89 2.66
N GLU A 13 9.05 62.79 2.01
CA GLU A 13 10.18 61.92 2.38
C GLU A 13 11.15 62.69 3.29
N HIS A 14 11.98 61.99 4.09
CA HIS A 14 13.40 62.27 4.41
C HIS A 14 13.91 61.07 5.26
N ARG A 15 14.80 60.15 4.84
CA ARG A 15 16.24 60.17 4.44
C ARG A 15 17.28 60.16 5.59
N ARG A 16 18.14 59.12 5.54
CA ARG A 16 19.55 59.00 6.06
C ARG A 16 19.70 58.91 7.60
N THR A 17 20.71 58.26 8.22
CA THR A 17 21.89 57.40 7.86
C THR A 17 22.27 56.63 9.15
N MET A 18 22.63 55.33 9.18
CA MET A 18 23.90 54.65 8.82
C MET A 18 25.11 54.94 9.75
N ASP A 19 25.89 53.87 10.03
CA ASP A 19 27.16 53.76 10.81
C ASP A 19 27.08 53.92 12.36
N GLY A 20 27.90 53.29 13.21
CA GLY A 20 28.97 52.27 13.01
C GLY A 20 30.00 52.25 14.20
N TRP A 21 30.61 51.08 14.47
CA TRP A 21 31.78 50.80 15.40
C TRP A 21 31.50 50.80 16.92
N ASP A 22 31.72 49.75 17.73
CA ASP A 22 32.80 48.75 17.93
C ASP A 22 33.84 49.07 19.05
N ASN A 23 33.87 48.19 20.07
CA ASN A 23 35.04 47.46 20.63
C ASN A 23 35.54 47.62 22.11
N ARG A 24 35.94 46.45 22.67
CA ARG A 24 36.78 46.10 23.87
C ARG A 24 36.20 46.33 25.28
N SER A 25 36.25 45.36 26.22
CA SER A 25 37.50 44.88 26.87
C SER A 25 37.36 43.59 27.75
N LEU A 26 38.18 42.56 27.46
CA LEU A 26 39.02 41.71 28.34
C LEU A 26 38.51 41.00 29.64
N LYS A 27 38.58 39.63 29.71
CA LYS A 27 39.67 38.84 30.37
C LYS A 27 39.44 37.30 30.50
N THR A 28 40.51 36.54 30.17
CA THR A 28 41.04 35.26 30.73
C THR A 28 40.19 33.99 30.92
N ASP A 29 40.57 32.96 30.14
CA ASP A 29 41.02 31.60 30.52
C ASP A 29 40.14 30.64 31.34
N CYS A 30 39.78 29.52 30.69
CA CYS A 30 39.94 28.17 31.26
C CYS A 30 40.07 27.13 30.13
N VAL A 31 41.11 26.29 30.17
CA VAL A 31 41.31 25.17 29.25
C VAL A 31 40.85 23.88 29.94
N CYS A 32 39.86 23.18 29.39
CA CYS A 32 39.67 21.76 29.71
C CYS A 32 39.01 20.97 28.57
N SER A 33 39.61 19.80 28.32
CA SER A 33 39.29 18.77 27.33
C SER A 33 37.80 18.49 27.05
N THR A 34 37.42 18.36 25.77
CA THR A 34 36.35 17.41 25.36
C THR A 34 36.44 16.94 23.89
N ALA A 35 37.65 16.65 23.39
CA ALA A 35 37.86 16.08 22.05
C ALA A 35 37.55 14.57 22.00
N GLN A 36 36.31 14.15 22.31
CA GLN A 36 35.96 12.73 22.36
C GLN A 36 34.48 12.36 22.11
N ARG A 37 33.64 13.27 21.57
CA ARG A 37 32.20 13.02 21.39
C ARG A 37 31.66 13.05 19.95
N THR A 38 32.53 13.18 18.95
CA THR A 38 32.13 13.26 17.52
C THR A 38 32.41 11.99 16.71
N HIS A 39 33.28 11.08 17.16
CA HIS A 39 33.58 9.84 16.41
C HIS A 39 32.48 8.77 16.53
N LEU A 40 32.00 8.48 17.75
CA LEU A 40 31.04 7.40 18.01
C LEU A 40 29.68 7.55 17.31
N VAL A 41 29.25 8.78 17.00
CA VAL A 41 27.97 9.00 16.29
C VAL A 41 28.08 8.68 14.80
N SER A 42 29.28 8.79 14.21
CA SER A 42 29.50 8.48 12.80
C SER A 42 29.59 6.98 12.52
N GLU A 43 30.23 6.20 13.40
CA GLU A 43 30.43 4.75 13.22
C GLU A 43 29.11 3.97 13.33
N VAL A 44 28.21 4.36 14.25
CA VAL A 44 26.89 3.72 14.40
C VAL A 44 26.00 3.99 13.17
N PHE A 45 26.10 5.17 12.56
CA PHE A 45 25.39 5.47 11.31
C PHE A 45 25.99 4.75 10.11
N PHE A 46 27.33 4.71 9.99
CA PHE A 46 27.99 3.98 8.90
C PHE A 46 27.69 2.48 8.97
N SER A 47 27.64 1.89 10.16
CA SER A 47 27.31 0.47 10.34
C SER A 47 25.94 0.09 9.73
N LYS A 48 24.87 0.86 10.02
CA LYS A 48 23.54 0.59 9.42
C LYS A 48 23.51 0.76 7.90
N TYR A 49 24.22 1.75 7.36
CA TYR A 49 24.27 1.97 5.90
C TYR A 49 25.14 0.94 5.16
N VAL A 50 26.25 0.47 5.75
CA VAL A 50 27.09 -0.57 5.15
C VAL A 50 26.42 -1.95 5.24
N LEU A 51 25.71 -2.25 6.34
CA LEU A 51 24.94 -3.48 6.50
C LEU A 51 23.71 -3.54 5.57
N SER A 52 23.00 -2.43 5.35
CA SER A 52 21.91 -2.40 4.35
C SER A 52 22.45 -2.52 2.92
N TYR A 53 23.63 -1.95 2.63
CA TYR A 53 24.26 -2.14 1.32
C TYR A 53 24.71 -3.59 1.09
N SER A 54 25.31 -4.26 2.07
CA SER A 54 25.70 -5.68 1.93
C SER A 54 24.48 -6.59 1.84
N ALA A 55 23.44 -6.38 2.66
CA ALA A 55 22.17 -7.09 2.54
C ALA A 55 21.58 -6.95 1.12
N SER A 56 21.53 -5.72 0.57
CA SER A 56 21.03 -5.45 -0.79
C SER A 56 21.83 -6.08 -1.93
N VAL A 57 23.07 -6.51 -1.67
CA VAL A 57 23.92 -7.22 -2.64
C VAL A 57 23.77 -8.73 -2.51
N PHE A 58 23.48 -9.26 -1.32
CA PHE A 58 23.17 -10.68 -1.10
C PHE A 58 21.73 -11.04 -1.52
N THR A 59 20.72 -10.20 -1.22
CA THR A 59 19.34 -10.39 -1.71
C THR A 59 19.23 -10.31 -3.23
N LYS A 60 20.27 -9.80 -3.91
CA LYS A 60 20.35 -9.75 -5.37
C LYS A 60 20.58 -11.10 -6.05
N TYR A 61 20.84 -12.15 -5.27
CA TYR A 61 21.10 -13.51 -5.75
C TYR A 61 20.29 -14.60 -5.04
N SER A 62 19.57 -14.30 -3.96
CA SER A 62 18.69 -15.29 -3.32
C SER A 62 17.44 -15.54 -4.16
N ARG A 63 17.05 -16.80 -4.29
CA ARG A 63 15.87 -17.24 -5.04
C ARG A 63 14.55 -16.90 -4.33
N PHE A 64 14.62 -16.71 -3.02
CA PHE A 64 13.52 -16.35 -2.14
C PHE A 64 13.98 -15.31 -1.10
N PRO A 65 13.09 -14.43 -0.62
CA PRO A 65 13.44 -13.40 0.37
C PRO A 65 13.60 -13.97 1.79
N CYS A 66 12.80 -14.98 2.15
CA CYS A 66 12.77 -15.54 3.50
C CYS A 66 13.19 -17.02 3.48
N GLN A 67 14.12 -17.42 4.36
CA GLN A 67 14.60 -18.81 4.54
C GLN A 67 14.75 -19.60 3.23
N GLU A 68 15.72 -19.20 2.39
CA GLU A 68 15.88 -19.72 1.02
C GLU A 68 16.00 -21.26 0.93
N ASP A 69 16.60 -21.91 1.91
CA ASP A 69 16.75 -23.38 1.95
C ASP A 69 15.44 -24.13 2.28
N THR A 70 14.46 -23.47 2.90
CA THR A 70 13.17 -24.07 3.28
C THR A 70 12.20 -24.01 2.10
N ILE A 71 12.21 -25.06 1.27
CA ILE A 71 11.45 -25.16 0.02
C ILE A 71 10.30 -26.16 0.12
N ASN A 72 9.12 -25.77 -0.38
CA ASN A 72 7.86 -26.52 -0.41
C ASN A 72 7.33 -26.93 0.97
N GLU A 73 7.85 -26.33 2.03
CA GLU A 73 7.48 -26.53 3.44
C GLU A 73 7.13 -25.18 4.08
N TRP A 74 6.19 -25.19 5.03
CA TRP A 74 5.75 -23.98 5.72
C TRP A 74 6.64 -23.66 6.91
N PHE A 75 7.01 -22.39 7.06
CA PHE A 75 7.71 -21.84 8.22
C PHE A 75 7.02 -20.57 8.71
N THR A 76 7.27 -20.18 9.96
CA THR A 76 6.76 -18.92 10.51
C THR A 76 7.80 -17.81 10.44
N HIS A 77 7.33 -16.59 10.25
CA HIS A 77 8.13 -15.38 10.24
C HIS A 77 7.48 -14.33 11.15
N SER A 78 8.24 -13.80 12.09
CA SER A 78 7.82 -12.79 13.05
C SER A 78 8.60 -11.50 12.84
N THR A 79 7.88 -10.40 12.64
CA THR A 79 8.43 -9.04 12.54
C THR A 79 8.08 -8.26 13.79
N ASP A 80 9.07 -7.70 14.49
CA ASP A 80 8.83 -6.88 15.68
C ASP A 80 8.24 -5.49 15.33
N ASP A 81 8.47 -5.01 14.10
CA ASP A 81 8.15 -3.63 13.68
C ASP A 81 6.70 -3.42 13.21
N VAL A 82 6.01 -4.47 12.73
CA VAL A 82 4.59 -4.39 12.31
C VAL A 82 3.71 -5.18 13.29
N PRO A 83 2.73 -4.54 13.95
CA PRO A 83 1.77 -5.25 14.80
C PRO A 83 0.91 -6.22 13.97
N ARG A 84 1.18 -7.53 14.13
CA ARG A 84 0.37 -8.62 13.58
C ARG A 84 -0.40 -9.30 14.71
N ASP A 85 -1.59 -9.81 14.42
CA ASP A 85 -2.35 -10.61 15.39
C ASP A 85 -1.73 -12.00 15.61
N GLN A 86 -0.95 -12.49 14.63
CA GLN A 86 -0.23 -13.77 14.63
C GLN A 86 1.06 -13.66 13.80
N ALA A 87 2.00 -14.60 13.97
CA ALA A 87 3.16 -14.71 13.08
C ALA A 87 2.72 -15.07 11.65
N VAL A 88 3.42 -14.51 10.65
CA VAL A 88 3.10 -14.74 9.24
C VAL A 88 3.62 -16.12 8.82
N ASN A 89 2.77 -16.94 8.21
CA ASN A 89 3.17 -18.23 7.69
C ASN A 89 3.69 -18.09 6.25
N ILE A 90 4.89 -18.58 5.96
CA ILE A 90 5.54 -18.42 4.65
C ILE A 90 5.84 -19.80 4.06
N ILE A 91 5.70 -19.91 2.74
CA ILE A 91 6.19 -21.06 1.96
C ILE A 91 6.87 -20.58 0.69
N ASN A 92 8.05 -21.16 0.42
CA ASN A 92 8.78 -20.96 -0.82
C ASN A 92 8.46 -22.10 -1.79
N ILE A 93 7.89 -21.78 -2.95
CA ILE A 93 7.40 -22.75 -3.93
C ILE A 93 8.32 -22.80 -5.14
N ASP A 94 8.85 -23.99 -5.40
CA ASP A 94 9.60 -24.30 -6.63
C ASP A 94 8.69 -24.90 -7.71
N LYS A 95 9.26 -25.33 -8.85
CA LYS A 95 8.45 -25.89 -9.96
C LYS A 95 7.78 -27.23 -9.61
N ASP A 96 8.33 -28.00 -8.66
CA ASP A 96 7.68 -29.24 -8.18
C ASP A 96 6.52 -28.92 -7.24
N GLY A 97 6.73 -28.07 -6.22
CA GLY A 97 5.66 -27.59 -5.34
C GLY A 97 4.55 -26.84 -6.08
N GLN A 98 4.89 -26.12 -7.14
CA GLN A 98 3.91 -25.47 -8.03
C GLN A 98 3.07 -26.50 -8.80
N THR A 99 3.71 -27.57 -9.29
CA THR A 99 3.04 -28.67 -10.01
C THR A 99 2.13 -29.48 -9.08
N ARG A 100 2.62 -29.83 -7.89
CA ARG A 100 1.86 -30.52 -6.84
C ARG A 100 0.83 -29.64 -6.14
N LYS A 101 0.92 -28.31 -6.29
CA LYS A 101 0.11 -27.29 -5.61
C LYS A 101 0.14 -27.41 -4.08
N CYS A 102 1.28 -27.72 -3.47
CA CYS A 102 1.39 -27.90 -2.01
C CYS A 102 1.05 -26.65 -1.16
N TYR A 103 0.92 -25.50 -1.81
CA TYR A 103 0.43 -24.24 -1.22
C TYR A 103 -1.09 -24.06 -1.26
N LYS A 104 -1.86 -24.93 -1.95
CA LYS A 104 -3.33 -24.88 -2.03
C LYS A 104 -3.95 -26.05 -1.28
N THR A 105 -4.66 -25.77 -0.21
CA THR A 105 -5.58 -26.74 0.40
C THR A 105 -6.94 -26.71 -0.30
N GLN A 106 -7.39 -27.86 -0.79
CA GLN A 106 -8.81 -28.12 -1.02
C GLN A 106 -9.24 -29.27 -0.12
N ASN A 107 -10.34 -29.08 0.60
CA ASN A 107 -11.09 -30.11 1.33
C ASN A 107 -10.30 -30.91 2.39
N GLN A 108 -10.14 -30.27 3.56
CA GLN A 108 -9.48 -30.78 4.76
C GLN A 108 -7.96 -30.86 4.63
N VAL A 109 -7.28 -30.35 5.65
CA VAL A 109 -5.90 -29.85 5.56
C VAL A 109 -4.89 -30.98 5.70
N ASP A 110 -4.12 -31.20 4.62
CA ASP A 110 -2.66 -31.37 4.73
C ASP A 110 -2.03 -30.18 3.97
N GLY A 111 -1.12 -29.46 4.62
CA GLY A 111 -0.41 -28.31 4.04
C GLY A 111 -0.47 -27.04 4.88
N PHE A 112 -1.60 -26.34 4.89
CA PHE A 112 -1.70 -25.01 5.52
C PHE A 112 -1.62 -25.07 7.07
N PRO A 113 -0.90 -24.15 7.75
CA PRO A 113 -0.75 -24.19 9.22
C PRO A 113 -2.06 -24.07 10.01
N LEU A 114 -3.08 -23.43 9.43
CA LEU A 114 -4.45 -23.39 9.93
C LEU A 114 -5.45 -23.55 8.76
N PRO A 115 -6.64 -24.15 8.97
CA PRO A 115 -7.66 -24.24 7.93
C PRO A 115 -8.16 -22.85 7.49
N LEU A 116 -7.78 -22.43 6.28
CA LEU A 116 -8.39 -21.29 5.61
C LEU A 116 -9.81 -21.64 5.16
N LYS A 117 -10.78 -21.42 6.06
CA LYS A 117 -12.20 -21.36 5.71
C LYS A 117 -12.62 -19.90 5.60
N ASP A 118 -13.31 -19.60 4.51
CA ASP A 118 -14.22 -18.44 4.39
C ASP A 118 -15.49 -18.88 5.14
N ASP A 119 -15.80 -18.22 6.26
CA ASP A 119 -16.91 -18.56 7.15
C ASP A 119 -17.61 -17.28 7.65
N GLU A 120 -18.62 -17.41 8.50
CA GLU A 120 -19.39 -16.24 8.96
C GLU A 120 -18.54 -15.28 9.82
N GLU A 121 -17.46 -15.77 10.46
CA GLU A 121 -16.58 -14.97 11.31
C GLU A 121 -15.43 -14.32 10.53
N PHE A 122 -14.93 -14.97 9.47
CA PHE A 122 -13.77 -14.48 8.69
C PHE A 122 -13.94 -14.53 7.17
N GLU A 123 -13.53 -13.44 6.51
CA GLU A 123 -13.36 -13.35 5.07
C GLU A 123 -11.89 -13.57 4.65
N ILE A 124 -11.68 -14.33 3.57
CA ILE A 124 -10.37 -14.55 2.96
C ILE A 124 -10.14 -13.63 1.76
N PHE A 125 -9.02 -12.90 1.78
CA PHE A 125 -8.61 -12.01 0.69
C PHE A 125 -7.18 -12.27 0.24
N LEU A 126 -6.91 -12.08 -1.06
CA LEU A 126 -5.63 -12.41 -1.69
C LEU A 126 -5.07 -11.25 -2.52
N HIS A 127 -3.77 -10.99 -2.38
CA HIS A 127 -3.04 -9.98 -3.14
C HIS A 127 -1.87 -10.61 -3.92
N GLY A 128 -1.85 -10.46 -5.24
CA GLY A 128 -0.74 -10.90 -6.10
C GLY A 128 0.26 -9.78 -6.38
N THR A 129 1.54 -10.00 -6.06
CA THR A 129 2.63 -9.03 -6.27
C THR A 129 3.99 -9.71 -6.55
N SER A 130 5.11 -8.98 -6.51
CA SER A 130 6.48 -9.54 -6.63
C SER A 130 7.04 -9.98 -5.26
N HIS A 131 8.20 -10.64 -5.24
CA HIS A 131 8.88 -10.94 -3.96
C HIS A 131 9.21 -9.66 -3.18
N GLU A 132 9.85 -8.68 -3.82
CA GLU A 132 10.23 -7.36 -3.24
C GLU A 132 9.05 -6.65 -2.55
N TYR A 133 7.89 -6.57 -3.22
CA TYR A 133 6.71 -5.92 -2.63
C TYR A 133 6.03 -6.76 -1.55
N ALA A 134 6.17 -8.09 -1.58
CA ALA A 134 5.61 -8.95 -0.54
C ALA A 134 6.47 -8.91 0.74
N GLU A 135 7.79 -8.92 0.58
CA GLU A 135 8.78 -8.68 1.64
C GLU A 135 8.57 -7.29 2.28
N ASP A 136 8.45 -6.23 1.47
CA ASP A 136 8.13 -4.87 1.94
C ASP A 136 6.81 -4.81 2.73
N ILE A 137 5.76 -5.52 2.30
CA ILE A 137 4.49 -5.58 3.05
C ILE A 137 4.64 -6.39 4.34
N ILE A 138 5.47 -7.44 4.38
CA ILE A 138 5.76 -8.20 5.62
C ILE A 138 6.49 -7.30 6.62
N GLU A 139 7.54 -6.60 6.20
CA GLU A 139 8.43 -5.81 7.06
C GLU A 139 7.89 -4.42 7.44
N ASN A 140 7.19 -3.75 6.53
CA ASN A 140 6.81 -2.33 6.68
C ASN A 140 5.29 -2.10 6.63
N GLY A 141 4.49 -3.11 6.27
CA GLY A 141 3.04 -3.03 6.13
C GLY A 141 2.56 -2.40 4.82
N ILE A 142 1.25 -2.16 4.72
CA ILE A 142 0.61 -1.70 3.48
C ILE A 142 0.70 -0.17 3.32
N ASP A 143 1.63 0.31 2.49
CA ASP A 143 1.65 1.72 2.05
C ASP A 143 0.74 1.94 0.81
N LEU A 144 -0.44 2.51 1.05
CA LEU A 144 -1.41 2.84 -0.01
C LEU A 144 -0.83 3.75 -1.11
N ARG A 145 0.17 4.59 -0.80
CA ARG A 145 0.80 5.54 -1.72
C ARG A 145 1.68 4.85 -2.78
N ARG A 146 2.00 3.56 -2.59
CA ARG A 146 2.63 2.70 -3.60
C ARG A 146 1.62 2.12 -4.59
N GLY A 147 0.32 2.42 -4.42
CA GLY A 147 -0.75 1.99 -5.30
C GLY A 147 -0.56 2.41 -6.76
N LYS A 148 -1.13 1.63 -7.68
CA LYS A 148 -1.10 1.96 -9.12
C LYS A 148 -2.09 3.09 -9.43
N LYS A 149 -1.71 3.98 -10.35
CA LYS A 149 -2.59 5.06 -10.86
C LYS A 149 -3.69 4.51 -11.77
N GLU A 150 -4.79 5.26 -11.88
CA GLU A 150 -5.88 5.03 -12.84
C GLU A 150 -6.42 3.59 -12.82
N GLN A 151 -6.64 3.06 -11.62
CA GLN A 151 -7.31 1.78 -11.40
C GLN A 151 -8.82 1.99 -11.17
N ASP A 152 -9.56 0.92 -10.88
CA ASP A 152 -11.03 0.97 -10.82
C ASP A 152 -11.56 1.79 -9.65
N PHE A 153 -10.94 1.65 -8.49
CA PHE A 153 -11.38 2.27 -7.24
C PHE A 153 -10.29 3.15 -6.58
N SER A 154 -9.18 3.42 -7.28
CA SER A 154 -8.07 4.23 -6.77
C SER A 154 -7.20 4.82 -7.89
N ASP A 155 -6.37 5.81 -7.54
CA ASP A 155 -5.54 6.55 -8.48
C ASP A 155 -4.15 6.89 -7.90
N GLY A 156 -3.43 5.85 -7.49
CA GLY A 156 -2.10 5.97 -6.85
C GLY A 156 -2.10 5.84 -5.32
N ASP A 157 -3.25 5.48 -4.75
CA ASP A 157 -3.58 5.66 -3.33
C ASP A 157 -4.49 4.51 -2.82
N GLY A 158 -4.23 3.25 -3.20
CA GLY A 158 -5.05 2.12 -2.79
C GLY A 158 -4.45 0.74 -3.05
N PHE A 159 -4.87 -0.23 -2.24
CA PHE A 159 -4.38 -1.61 -2.24
C PHE A 159 -5.50 -2.59 -2.63
N TYR A 160 -5.26 -3.42 -3.65
CA TYR A 160 -6.29 -4.27 -4.27
C TYR A 160 -6.19 -5.73 -3.82
N LEU A 161 -7.34 -6.32 -3.55
CA LEU A 161 -7.51 -7.68 -3.09
C LEU A 161 -8.59 -8.39 -3.92
N GLY A 162 -8.45 -9.70 -4.11
CA GLY A 162 -9.48 -10.57 -4.69
C GLY A 162 -9.80 -11.74 -3.78
N LYS A 163 -10.83 -12.52 -4.11
CA LYS A 163 -11.20 -13.75 -3.36
C LYS A 163 -10.72 -15.06 -4.01
N ASN A 164 -10.04 -14.99 -5.16
CA ASN A 164 -9.60 -16.17 -5.91
C ASN A 164 -8.06 -16.24 -6.03
N PHE A 165 -7.47 -17.33 -5.54
CA PHE A 165 -6.01 -17.53 -5.60
C PHE A 165 -5.47 -17.57 -7.03
N ASP A 166 -6.13 -18.28 -7.95
CA ASP A 166 -5.67 -18.36 -9.33
C ASP A 166 -5.75 -17.02 -10.06
N GLU A 167 -6.70 -16.16 -9.72
CA GLU A 167 -6.77 -14.80 -10.26
C GLU A 167 -5.69 -13.88 -9.66
N ALA A 168 -5.49 -13.92 -8.34
CA ALA A 168 -4.40 -13.19 -7.67
C ALA A 168 -3.02 -13.62 -8.20
N PHE A 169 -2.77 -14.93 -8.34
CA PHE A 169 -1.54 -15.45 -8.93
C PHE A 169 -1.37 -15.01 -10.39
N LYS A 170 -2.43 -15.04 -11.21
CA LYS A 170 -2.36 -14.54 -12.61
C LYS A 170 -1.98 -13.05 -12.70
N TRP A 171 -2.34 -12.22 -11.73
CA TRP A 171 -1.94 -10.80 -11.74
C TRP A 171 -0.43 -10.60 -11.66
N THR A 172 0.31 -11.49 -10.98
CA THR A 172 1.77 -11.43 -10.87
C THR A 172 2.44 -11.49 -12.25
N GLY A 173 2.05 -12.47 -13.07
CA GLY A 173 2.61 -12.70 -14.42
C GLY A 173 2.34 -11.56 -15.41
N THR A 174 1.35 -10.70 -15.16
CA THR A 174 1.09 -9.54 -16.05
C THR A 174 2.16 -8.45 -15.98
N ARG A 175 3.04 -8.49 -14.98
CA ARG A 175 3.99 -7.40 -14.66
C ARG A 175 5.44 -7.65 -15.08
N ARG A 176 5.75 -8.77 -15.73
CA ARG A 176 7.14 -9.20 -16.08
C ARG A 176 8.08 -9.34 -14.87
N HIS A 177 7.56 -9.66 -13.69
CA HIS A 177 8.42 -10.04 -12.56
C HIS A 177 8.95 -11.46 -12.78
N SER A 178 10.24 -11.68 -12.54
CA SER A 178 10.88 -13.01 -12.49
C SER A 178 10.75 -13.69 -11.12
N SER A 179 9.87 -13.15 -10.28
CA SER A 179 9.62 -13.62 -8.92
C SER A 179 8.23 -13.12 -8.51
N SER A 180 7.37 -14.05 -8.12
CA SER A 180 5.93 -13.80 -7.93
C SER A 180 5.50 -14.21 -6.53
N ALA A 181 4.62 -13.45 -5.90
CA ALA A 181 4.13 -13.73 -4.55
C ALA A 181 2.60 -13.57 -4.47
N VAL A 182 1.97 -14.38 -3.62
CA VAL A 182 0.55 -14.20 -3.24
C VAL A 182 0.46 -14.11 -1.72
N LEU A 183 0.01 -12.95 -1.23
CA LEU A 183 -0.31 -12.73 0.17
C LEU A 183 -1.76 -13.16 0.42
N VAL A 184 -2.01 -13.77 1.58
CA VAL A 184 -3.31 -14.24 2.04
C VAL A 184 -3.64 -13.58 3.36
N PHE A 185 -4.77 -12.87 3.38
CA PHE A 185 -5.30 -12.17 4.53
C PHE A 185 -6.54 -12.91 5.04
N ARG A 186 -6.63 -13.10 6.36
CA ARG A 186 -7.79 -13.71 7.03
C ARG A 186 -8.37 -12.69 8.00
N VAL A 187 -9.34 -11.93 7.54
CA VAL A 187 -9.86 -10.74 8.23
C VAL A 187 -11.18 -11.08 8.90
N LYS A 188 -11.39 -10.67 10.15
CA LYS A 188 -12.70 -10.83 10.80
C LYS A 188 -13.75 -9.99 10.07
N THR A 189 -14.87 -10.60 9.75
CA THR A 189 -16.00 -9.97 9.06
C THR A 189 -16.48 -8.74 9.82
N SER A 190 -16.62 -8.81 11.15
CA SER A 190 -17.06 -7.68 11.98
C SER A 190 -16.06 -6.51 12.01
N GLU A 191 -14.75 -6.77 12.12
CA GLU A 191 -13.72 -5.71 12.10
C GLU A 191 -13.65 -5.02 10.72
N LEU A 192 -13.81 -5.78 9.62
CA LEU A 192 -13.81 -5.22 8.27
C LEU A 192 -15.10 -4.45 7.96
N ARG A 193 -16.25 -5.08 8.19
CA ARG A 193 -17.56 -4.64 7.69
C ARG A 193 -18.26 -3.64 8.61
N GLY A 194 -18.03 -3.74 9.92
CA GLY A 194 -18.90 -3.13 10.93
C GLY A 194 -20.18 -3.94 11.10
N ASP A 195 -21.14 -3.41 11.85
CA ASP A 195 -22.35 -4.15 12.26
C ASP A 195 -23.34 -4.35 11.11
N ASN A 196 -23.30 -3.49 10.08
CA ASN A 196 -24.26 -3.41 8.98
C ASN A 196 -23.58 -3.19 7.60
N ASN A 197 -22.30 -3.57 7.45
CA ASN A 197 -21.46 -3.30 6.27
C ASN A 197 -21.23 -1.79 5.99
N GLU A 198 -21.35 -0.93 7.01
CA GLU A 198 -21.19 0.53 6.88
C GLU A 198 -19.77 0.98 6.54
N ASN A 199 -18.76 0.14 6.82
CA ASN A 199 -17.36 0.44 6.46
C ASN A 199 -17.10 0.32 4.95
N GLY A 200 -17.92 -0.43 4.22
CA GLY A 200 -17.71 -0.75 2.81
C GLY A 200 -18.61 0.06 1.88
N TYR A 201 -18.04 0.53 0.77
CA TYR A 201 -18.84 0.97 -0.36
C TYR A 201 -19.04 -0.21 -1.33
N ASP A 202 -20.13 -0.94 -1.14
CA ASP A 202 -20.45 -2.14 -1.91
C ASP A 202 -21.10 -1.79 -3.26
N LEU A 203 -20.41 -2.15 -4.34
CA LEU A 203 -20.83 -1.96 -5.73
C LEU A 203 -20.96 -3.32 -6.48
N GLN A 204 -21.09 -4.43 -5.75
CA GLN A 204 -21.21 -5.78 -6.33
C GLN A 204 -22.55 -6.02 -7.04
N ASP A 205 -23.61 -5.33 -6.59
CA ASP A 205 -24.97 -5.60 -7.03
C ASP A 205 -25.19 -5.26 -8.53
N PRO A 206 -25.64 -6.23 -9.37
CA PRO A 206 -25.81 -6.02 -10.81
C PRO A 206 -27.05 -5.19 -11.18
N ARG A 207 -27.92 -4.79 -10.23
CA ARG A 207 -29.11 -3.96 -10.49
C ARG A 207 -28.70 -2.65 -11.16
N ASN A 208 -29.50 -2.23 -12.14
CA ASN A 208 -29.23 -1.08 -13.01
C ASN A 208 -28.87 0.25 -12.29
N LYS A 209 -29.30 0.45 -11.04
CA LYS A 209 -28.88 1.61 -10.22
C LYS A 209 -27.41 1.48 -9.81
N ILE A 210 -27.06 0.41 -9.10
CA ILE A 210 -25.70 0.15 -8.61
C ILE A 210 -24.71 -0.02 -9.78
N LYS A 211 -25.14 -0.63 -10.89
CA LYS A 211 -24.33 -0.71 -12.11
C LYS A 211 -23.94 0.66 -12.69
N LYS A 212 -24.82 1.67 -12.62
CA LYS A 212 -24.49 3.06 -13.03
C LYS A 212 -23.59 3.76 -12.01
N GLU A 213 -23.81 3.51 -10.73
CA GLU A 213 -23.02 4.03 -9.62
C GLU A 213 -21.56 3.51 -9.69
N TRP A 214 -21.39 2.20 -9.85
CA TRP A 214 -20.11 1.54 -10.18
C TRP A 214 -19.46 2.15 -11.42
N GLN A 215 -20.22 2.37 -12.50
CA GLN A 215 -19.68 2.92 -13.74
C GLN A 215 -19.15 4.36 -13.55
N GLU A 216 -19.85 5.18 -12.76
CA GLU A 216 -19.39 6.52 -12.40
C GLU A 216 -18.13 6.44 -11.53
N VAL A 217 -18.12 5.63 -10.46
CA VAL A 217 -16.95 5.42 -9.58
C VAL A 217 -15.71 5.02 -10.38
N VAL A 218 -15.81 4.00 -11.24
CA VAL A 218 -14.67 3.56 -12.07
C VAL A 218 -14.22 4.65 -13.05
N SER A 219 -15.16 5.41 -13.61
CA SER A 219 -14.84 6.55 -14.48
C SER A 219 -14.17 7.70 -13.71
N GLN A 220 -14.51 7.88 -12.43
CA GLN A 220 -13.95 8.89 -11.55
C GLN A 220 -12.50 8.57 -11.17
N PHE A 221 -12.16 7.31 -10.92
CA PHE A 221 -10.78 6.90 -10.63
C PHE A 221 -9.91 6.80 -11.89
N ARG A 222 -10.34 6.08 -12.93
CA ARG A 222 -9.55 5.89 -14.17
C ARG A 222 -9.26 7.19 -14.96
N TYR A 223 -10.08 8.24 -14.83
CA TYR A 223 -9.93 9.47 -15.65
C TYR A 223 -9.95 10.78 -14.85
N GLY A 224 -9.85 10.73 -13.52
CA GLY A 224 -10.23 11.87 -12.66
C GLY A 224 -9.29 13.07 -12.65
N LYS A 225 -8.01 12.91 -13.01
CA LYS A 225 -6.99 13.98 -12.88
C LYS A 225 -7.31 15.27 -13.65
N GLN A 226 -8.06 15.16 -14.73
CA GLN A 226 -8.43 16.26 -15.63
C GLN A 226 -9.63 17.11 -15.14
N TYR A 227 -10.26 16.79 -13.99
CA TYR A 227 -11.49 17.46 -13.55
C TYR A 227 -11.52 17.77 -12.04
N PRO A 228 -11.47 19.06 -11.62
CA PRO A 228 -11.40 19.44 -10.21
C PRO A 228 -12.56 18.93 -9.34
N HIS A 229 -13.79 18.88 -9.88
CA HIS A 229 -14.98 18.40 -9.16
C HIS A 229 -14.84 16.93 -8.68
N ARG A 230 -14.03 16.14 -9.38
CA ARG A 230 -13.79 14.71 -9.07
C ARG A 230 -12.97 14.51 -7.79
N ARG A 231 -12.17 15.52 -7.40
CA ARG A 231 -11.41 15.48 -6.14
C ARG A 231 -12.31 15.57 -4.91
N LYS A 232 -13.45 16.28 -5.00
CA LYS A 232 -14.47 16.28 -3.95
C LYS A 232 -15.09 14.89 -3.82
N PHE A 233 -15.56 14.31 -4.93
CA PHE A 233 -16.16 12.98 -4.95
C PHE A 233 -15.26 11.90 -4.29
N ARG A 234 -13.99 11.80 -4.70
CA ARG A 234 -13.04 10.84 -4.11
C ARG A 234 -12.85 11.04 -2.61
N ARG A 235 -12.59 12.28 -2.17
CA ARG A 235 -12.41 12.59 -0.74
C ARG A 235 -13.69 12.33 0.07
N ASP A 236 -14.86 12.60 -0.50
CA ASP A 236 -16.13 12.36 0.17
C ASP A 236 -16.42 10.84 0.26
N LEU A 237 -15.94 10.00 -0.68
CA LEU A 237 -15.90 8.53 -0.51
C LEU A 237 -14.91 8.12 0.59
N ASP A 238 -13.64 8.54 0.49
CA ASP A 238 -12.56 8.16 1.41
C ASP A 238 -12.82 8.61 2.87
N LYS A 239 -13.71 9.59 3.07
CA LYS A 239 -14.19 10.03 4.40
C LYS A 239 -15.25 9.10 5.00
N ASN A 240 -16.12 8.53 4.16
CA ASN A 240 -17.27 7.75 4.61
C ASN A 240 -17.01 6.24 4.60
N TYR A 241 -16.05 5.77 3.78
CA TYR A 241 -15.79 4.36 3.56
C TYR A 241 -14.31 4.00 3.73
N GLN A 242 -14.08 2.80 4.23
CA GLN A 242 -12.77 2.22 4.49
C GLN A 242 -12.19 1.51 3.26
N PHE A 243 -13.07 0.94 2.46
CA PHE A 243 -12.77 0.27 1.21
C PHE A 243 -13.94 0.41 0.22
N ILE A 244 -13.67 0.12 -1.05
CA ILE A 244 -14.67 0.02 -2.12
C ILE A 244 -14.56 -1.39 -2.70
N GLU A 245 -15.68 -2.09 -2.89
CA GLU A 245 -15.69 -3.42 -3.50
C GLU A 245 -16.68 -3.52 -4.66
N GLY A 246 -16.45 -4.48 -5.56
CA GLY A 246 -17.32 -4.71 -6.71
C GLY A 246 -16.64 -5.54 -7.80
N PRO A 247 -17.30 -5.72 -8.96
CA PRO A 247 -16.67 -6.39 -10.09
C PRO A 247 -15.55 -5.54 -10.70
N MET A 248 -14.63 -6.21 -11.41
CA MET A 248 -13.59 -5.57 -12.21
C MET A 248 -14.19 -4.96 -13.47
N ALA A 249 -13.60 -3.87 -13.96
CA ALA A 249 -13.95 -3.34 -15.26
C ALA A 249 -13.22 -4.12 -16.37
N SER A 250 -14.00 -4.61 -17.34
CA SER A 250 -13.51 -5.28 -18.53
C SER A 250 -12.44 -4.44 -19.25
N VAL A 251 -11.25 -5.01 -19.38
CA VAL A 251 -10.13 -4.41 -20.13
C VAL A 251 -10.06 -5.08 -21.50
N SER A 252 -10.23 -4.30 -22.56
CA SER A 252 -9.97 -4.76 -23.92
C SER A 252 -8.51 -4.45 -24.27
N PRO A 253 -7.64 -5.45 -24.53
CA PRO A 253 -6.22 -5.21 -24.80
C PRO A 253 -5.97 -4.38 -26.07
N ASN A 254 -6.95 -4.36 -26.99
CA ASN A 254 -6.84 -3.71 -28.30
C ASN A 254 -7.59 -2.37 -28.38
N LYS A 255 -8.11 -1.85 -27.26
CA LYS A 255 -8.83 -0.56 -27.23
C LYS A 255 -8.39 0.27 -26.02
N PRO A 256 -8.32 1.61 -26.13
CA PRO A 256 -8.11 2.45 -24.97
C PRO A 256 -9.23 2.22 -23.94
N PRO A 257 -8.95 2.39 -22.64
CA PRO A 257 -9.97 2.32 -21.60
C PRO A 257 -11.22 3.15 -21.95
N SER A 258 -12.40 2.54 -21.86
CA SER A 258 -13.67 3.18 -22.20
C SER A 258 -14.07 4.20 -21.13
N ARG A 259 -14.50 5.41 -21.54
CA ARG A 259 -15.17 6.38 -20.65
C ARG A 259 -16.46 5.83 -20.02
N PHE A 260 -17.01 4.76 -20.62
CA PHE A 260 -18.11 3.97 -20.10
C PHE A 260 -17.57 2.57 -19.79
N PRO A 261 -16.93 2.35 -18.62
CA PRO A 261 -16.45 1.04 -18.23
C PRO A 261 -17.62 0.05 -18.14
N VAL A 262 -17.34 -1.22 -18.39
CA VAL A 262 -18.32 -2.31 -18.35
C VAL A 262 -17.80 -3.35 -17.37
N GLN A 263 -18.67 -3.83 -16.47
CA GLN A 263 -18.33 -4.86 -15.49
C GLN A 263 -17.86 -6.14 -16.21
N LYS A 264 -16.91 -6.87 -15.62
CA LYS A 264 -16.45 -8.19 -16.06
C LYS A 264 -17.17 -9.22 -15.20
N ASP A 265 -18.08 -9.96 -15.82
CA ASP A 265 -18.95 -10.89 -15.10
C ASP A 265 -18.15 -11.95 -14.32
N GLY A 266 -18.66 -12.31 -13.12
CA GLY A 266 -18.02 -13.31 -12.25
C GLY A 266 -16.71 -12.89 -11.60
N THR A 267 -16.37 -11.59 -11.58
CA THR A 267 -15.18 -11.08 -10.88
C THR A 267 -15.50 -10.32 -9.61
N TYR A 268 -14.53 -10.26 -8.71
CA TYR A 268 -14.59 -9.51 -7.46
C TYR A 268 -13.23 -8.85 -7.18
N GLN A 269 -13.25 -7.56 -6.84
CA GLN A 269 -12.11 -6.86 -6.26
C GLN A 269 -12.57 -6.02 -5.05
N LEU A 270 -11.71 -5.90 -4.05
CA LEU A 270 -11.80 -4.94 -2.96
C LEU A 270 -10.58 -4.01 -3.05
N CYS A 271 -10.80 -2.71 -2.93
CA CYS A 271 -9.74 -1.71 -2.83
C CYS A 271 -9.79 -1.03 -1.47
N VAL A 272 -8.75 -1.24 -0.66
CA VAL A 272 -8.51 -0.49 0.58
C VAL A 272 -8.25 0.97 0.24
N ARG A 273 -8.90 1.89 0.95
CA ARG A 273 -8.88 3.34 0.68
C ARG A 273 -8.28 4.19 1.79
N ASN A 274 -8.15 3.68 3.01
CA ASN A 274 -7.60 4.45 4.13
C ASN A 274 -6.65 3.63 5.03
N ASP A 275 -5.83 4.34 5.79
CA ASP A 275 -4.75 3.76 6.61
C ASP A 275 -5.27 2.90 7.78
N ASN A 276 -6.50 3.09 8.25
CA ASN A 276 -7.09 2.26 9.31
C ASN A 276 -7.41 0.87 8.78
N CYS A 277 -7.99 0.81 7.58
CA CYS A 277 -8.26 -0.45 6.89
C CYS A 277 -6.97 -1.11 6.42
N ALA A 278 -5.96 -0.34 5.96
CA ALA A 278 -4.63 -0.86 5.67
C ALA A 278 -4.02 -1.56 6.91
N LYS A 279 -4.07 -0.92 8.08
CA LYS A 279 -3.61 -1.51 9.36
C LYS A 279 -4.41 -2.74 9.81
N LEU A 280 -5.70 -2.81 9.51
CA LEU A 280 -6.50 -4.03 9.73
C LEU A 280 -5.99 -5.17 8.84
N PHE A 281 -5.82 -4.91 7.54
CA PHE A 281 -5.23 -5.90 6.64
C PHE A 281 -3.80 -6.27 7.06
N ASP A 282 -3.00 -5.34 7.56
CA ASP A 282 -1.69 -5.66 8.12
C ASP A 282 -1.79 -6.61 9.30
N ARG A 283 -2.60 -6.30 10.32
CA ARG A 283 -2.84 -7.19 11.46
C ARG A 283 -3.27 -8.60 11.05
N CYS A 284 -4.05 -8.70 9.98
CA CYS A 284 -4.67 -9.93 9.47
C CYS A 284 -3.89 -10.63 8.33
N LEU A 285 -2.62 -10.27 8.07
CA LEU A 285 -1.77 -11.01 7.14
C LEU A 285 -1.45 -12.41 7.69
N HIS A 286 -2.10 -13.42 7.14
CA HIS A 286 -2.04 -14.80 7.64
C HIS A 286 -0.90 -15.60 6.98
N SER A 287 -0.71 -15.43 5.66
CA SER A 287 0.31 -16.18 4.92
C SER A 287 0.83 -15.50 3.67
N VAL A 288 2.03 -15.90 3.25
CA VAL A 288 2.64 -15.51 1.96
C VAL A 288 3.17 -16.74 1.24
N VAL A 289 2.80 -16.88 -0.04
CA VAL A 289 3.30 -17.91 -0.94
C VAL A 289 4.24 -17.25 -1.94
N PHE A 290 5.54 -17.51 -1.81
CA PHE A 290 6.54 -17.06 -2.78
C PHE A 290 6.72 -18.13 -3.87
N PHE A 291 6.72 -17.72 -5.13
CA PHE A 291 6.97 -18.58 -6.29
C PHE A 291 8.31 -18.20 -6.90
N GLY A 292 9.29 -19.10 -6.79
CA GLY A 292 10.63 -18.92 -7.31
C GLY A 292 10.75 -19.52 -8.70
N ASP A 293 11.05 -18.68 -9.69
CA ASP A 293 11.37 -19.16 -11.04
C ASP A 293 12.59 -20.10 -11.03
N LYS A 294 12.76 -20.85 -12.13
CA LYS A 294 14.06 -21.38 -12.57
C LYS A 294 14.36 -20.68 -13.89
#